data_AF-A0A4S2KD64-F1
#
_entry.id   AF-A0A4S2KD64-F1
#
_cell.length_a   1.000
_cell.length_b   1.000
_cell.length_c   1.000
_cell.angle_alpha   90.00
_cell.angle_beta   90.00
_cell.angle_gamma   90.00
#
_symmetry.space_group_name_H-M   'P 1'
#
loop_
_entity.id
_entity.type
_entity.pdbx_description
1 polymer ?
#
loop_
_entity_poly.entity_id
_entity_poly.type
_entity_poly.pdbx_seq_one_letter_code
_entity_poly.pdbx_strand_id
1 'polypeptide(L)'
;SINNINTLADFQYCHKLQDLFIRRNNIKDLNEVCYLQGLPNLRNLWLGENPWSEKDGYRLAVLRALPNLEKLDDKVVSPEEVQTAMTIGRPLIHPLEIDASPQSDVVSP
;
A
#
# COMPACT_ATOMS: atom_id res chain seq x y z
N SER A 1 -2.15 -18.52 6.20
CA SER A 1 -2.15 -19.25 4.92
C SER A 1 -1.26 -18.52 3.94
N ILE A 2 -0.45 -19.25 3.16
CA ILE A 2 0.30 -18.70 2.03
C ILE A 2 -0.71 -18.59 0.88
N ASN A 3 -1.29 -17.42 0.71
CA ASN A 3 -2.07 -17.17 -0.49
C ASN A 3 -1.07 -16.71 -1.56
N ASN A 4 -1.24 -17.11 -2.82
CA ASN A 4 -0.41 -16.57 -3.90
C ASN A 4 -1.08 -15.29 -4.41
N ILE A 5 -1.37 -14.34 -3.51
CA ILE A 5 -2.03 -13.10 -3.89
C ILE A 5 -0.95 -12.21 -4.52
N ASN A 6 -1.05 -12.06 -5.83
CA ASN A 6 -0.19 -11.17 -6.60
C ASN A 6 -0.74 -9.75 -6.68
N THR A 7 -2.06 -9.58 -6.54
CA THR A 7 -2.75 -8.29 -6.64
C THR A 7 -3.74 -8.04 -5.51
N LEU A 8 -3.89 -6.78 -5.12
CA LEU A 8 -4.89 -6.34 -4.14
C LEU A 8 -6.18 -5.82 -4.77
N ALA A 9 -6.28 -5.85 -6.11
CA ALA A 9 -7.43 -5.37 -6.85
C ALA A 9 -8.74 -6.01 -6.39
N ASP A 10 -8.78 -7.33 -6.16
CA ASP A 10 -10.02 -8.00 -5.74
C ASP A 10 -10.55 -7.51 -4.38
N PHE A 11 -9.66 -7.03 -3.51
CA PHE A 11 -10.03 -6.52 -2.19
C PHE A 11 -10.65 -5.13 -2.24
N GLN A 12 -10.48 -4.37 -3.32
CA GLN A 12 -11.07 -3.03 -3.46
C GLN A 12 -12.61 -3.06 -3.35
N TYR A 13 -13.24 -4.20 -3.70
CA TYR A 13 -14.68 -4.40 -3.61
C TYR A 13 -15.16 -4.76 -2.19
N CYS A 14 -14.24 -5.08 -1.28
CA CYS A 14 -14.53 -5.58 0.06
C CYS A 14 -14.65 -4.44 1.10
N HIS A 15 -15.63 -3.55 0.93
CA HIS A 15 -15.80 -2.36 1.79
C HIS A 15 -16.00 -2.64 3.30
N LYS A 16 -16.37 -3.87 3.67
CA LYS A 16 -16.55 -4.31 5.07
C LYS A 16 -15.29 -4.91 5.69
N LEU A 17 -14.20 -4.99 4.94
CA LEU A 17 -12.96 -5.57 5.40
C LEU A 17 -12.31 -4.66 6.45
N GLN A 18 -12.08 -5.20 7.65
CA GLN A 18 -11.45 -4.48 8.77
C GLN A 18 -10.01 -4.95 9.01
N ASP A 19 -9.80 -6.26 8.92
CA ASP A 19 -8.52 -6.91 9.13
C ASP A 19 -8.12 -7.67 7.86
N LEU A 20 -6.95 -7.33 7.32
CA LEU A 20 -6.40 -7.96 6.13
C LEU A 20 -5.00 -8.50 6.41
N PHE A 21 -4.87 -9.83 6.37
CA PHE A 21 -3.63 -10.53 6.67
C PHE A 21 -3.06 -11.17 5.41
N ILE A 22 -2.03 -10.54 4.82
CA ILE A 22 -1.40 -10.91 3.54
C ILE A 22 0.08 -11.25 3.74
N ARG A 23 0.37 -11.91 4.86
CA ARG A 23 1.72 -12.33 5.24
C ARG A 23 2.26 -13.38 4.26
N ARG A 24 3.56 -13.31 3.95
CA ARG A 24 4.28 -14.29 3.12
C ARG A 24 3.65 -14.46 1.72
N ASN A 25 3.19 -13.35 1.15
CA ASN A 25 2.77 -13.29 -0.25
C ASN A 25 3.98 -12.86 -1.11
N ASN A 26 3.88 -13.07 -2.42
CA ASN A 26 4.91 -12.62 -3.37
C ASN A 26 4.43 -11.38 -4.12
N ILE A 27 3.85 -10.43 -3.39
CA ILE A 27 3.50 -9.13 -3.95
C ILE A 27 4.84 -8.50 -4.33
N LYS A 28 5.02 -8.12 -5.59
CA LYS A 28 6.28 -7.48 -6.03
C LYS A 28 6.18 -5.95 -5.95
N ASP A 29 4.96 -5.45 -6.04
CA ASP A 29 4.67 -4.03 -6.18
C ASP A 29 3.91 -3.49 -4.96
N LEU A 30 4.53 -2.53 -4.27
CA LEU A 30 3.90 -1.82 -3.14
C LEU A 30 2.70 -0.97 -3.60
N ASN A 31 2.66 -0.63 -4.89
CA ASN A 31 1.59 0.11 -5.54
C ASN A 31 0.21 -0.57 -5.42
N GLU A 32 0.18 -1.89 -5.22
CA GLU A 32 -1.07 -2.62 -4.99
C GLU A 32 -1.84 -2.11 -3.77
N VAL A 33 -1.16 -1.51 -2.78
CA VAL A 33 -1.81 -0.89 -1.61
C VAL A 33 -2.77 0.23 -2.01
N CYS A 34 -2.58 0.82 -3.20
CA CYS A 34 -3.48 1.81 -3.77
C CYS A 34 -4.93 1.27 -3.92
N TYR A 35 -5.10 -0.01 -4.25
CA TYR A 35 -6.42 -0.66 -4.31
C TYR A 35 -7.14 -0.68 -2.96
N LEU A 36 -6.38 -0.74 -1.86
CA LEU A 36 -6.94 -0.74 -0.51
C LEU A 36 -7.33 0.67 -0.04
N GLN A 37 -6.92 1.74 -0.72
CA GLN A 37 -7.27 3.12 -0.33
C GLN A 37 -8.78 3.37 -0.39
N GLY A 38 -9.50 2.61 -1.23
CA GLY A 38 -10.96 2.64 -1.30
C GLY A 38 -11.67 1.93 -0.13
N LEU A 39 -10.94 1.40 0.85
CA LEU A 39 -11.51 0.64 1.98
C LEU A 39 -11.58 1.50 3.25
N PRO A 40 -12.74 2.11 3.56
CA PRO A 40 -12.88 2.99 4.71
C PRO A 40 -12.87 2.26 6.06
N ASN A 41 -13.15 0.96 6.07
CA ASN A 41 -13.22 0.17 7.31
C ASN A 41 -11.92 -0.56 7.64
N LEU A 42 -10.90 -0.50 6.77
CA LEU A 42 -9.66 -1.23 6.95
C LEU A 42 -8.81 -0.58 8.05
N ARG A 43 -8.59 -1.32 9.14
CA ARG A 43 -7.88 -0.86 10.34
C ARG A 43 -6.58 -1.62 10.56
N ASN A 44 -6.59 -2.91 10.28
CA ASN A 44 -5.44 -3.78 10.53
C ASN A 44 -4.96 -4.38 9.21
N LEU A 45 -3.69 -4.14 8.90
CA LEU A 45 -3.07 -4.65 7.69
C LEU A 45 -1.74 -5.31 8.03
N TRP A 46 -1.57 -6.55 7.57
CA TRP A 46 -0.33 -7.28 7.75
C TRP A 46 0.26 -7.66 6.40
N LEU A 47 1.43 -7.11 6.13
CA LEU A 47 2.15 -7.18 4.86
C LEU A 47 3.55 -7.82 5.00
N GLY A 48 3.83 -8.44 6.14
CA GLY A 48 5.15 -8.91 6.50
C GLY A 48 5.59 -10.13 5.69
N GLU A 49 6.90 -10.36 5.68
CA GLU A 49 7.54 -11.38 4.83
C GLU A 49 7.30 -11.17 3.31
N ASN A 50 7.14 -9.91 2.87
CA ASN A 50 7.20 -9.56 1.45
C ASN A 50 8.58 -8.93 1.12
N PRO A 51 9.10 -9.10 -0.11
CA PRO A 51 10.45 -8.67 -0.48
C PRO A 51 10.68 -7.14 -0.43
N TRP A 52 9.62 -6.33 -0.39
CA TRP A 52 9.69 -4.88 -0.21
C TRP A 52 9.60 -4.42 1.25
N SER A 53 9.34 -5.33 2.19
CA SER A 53 9.38 -5.00 3.62
C SER A 53 10.79 -4.57 4.08
N GLU A 54 11.84 -4.93 3.32
CA GLU A 54 13.22 -4.46 3.52
C GLU A 54 13.51 -3.09 2.90
N LYS A 55 12.62 -2.53 2.05
CA LYS A 55 12.82 -1.19 1.51
C LYS A 55 12.49 -0.15 2.59
N ASP A 56 13.51 0.61 3.00
CA ASP A 56 13.34 1.81 3.81
C ASP A 56 12.20 2.67 3.24
N GLY A 57 11.28 3.11 4.10
CA GLY A 57 10.15 3.96 3.71
C GLY A 57 8.90 3.24 3.19
N TYR A 58 8.85 1.90 3.11
CA TYR A 58 7.61 1.19 2.76
C TYR A 58 6.48 1.55 3.74
N ARG A 59 6.78 1.56 5.04
CA ARG A 59 5.82 1.85 6.10
C ARG A 59 5.18 3.21 5.89
N LEU A 60 6.00 4.24 5.66
CA LEU A 60 5.54 5.60 5.38
C LEU A 60 4.72 5.65 4.08
N ALA A 61 5.13 4.95 3.01
CA ALA A 61 4.36 4.92 1.77
C ALA A 61 2.97 4.28 1.96
N VAL A 62 2.88 3.18 2.72
CA VAL A 62 1.62 2.51 3.04
C VAL A 62 0.72 3.40 3.90
N LEU A 63 1.26 3.99 4.97
CA LEU A 63 0.49 4.89 5.84
C LEU A 63 -0.01 6.14 5.12
N ARG A 64 0.75 6.61 4.15
CA ARG A 64 0.33 7.72 3.31
C ARG A 64 -0.83 7.35 2.40
N ALA A 65 -0.81 6.13 1.85
CA ALA A 65 -1.92 5.62 1.07
C ALA A 65 -3.14 5.33 1.97
N LEU A 66 -2.91 4.74 3.14
CA LEU A 66 -3.91 4.29 4.09
C LEU A 66 -3.78 5.02 5.43
N PRO A 67 -4.27 6.27 5.53
CA PRO A 67 -4.19 7.02 6.79
C PRO A 67 -5.12 6.51 7.89
N ASN A 68 -6.14 5.71 7.55
CA ASN A 68 -7.10 5.15 8.50
C ASN A 68 -6.60 3.89 9.22
N LEU A 69 -5.35 3.50 8.96
CA LEU A 69 -4.79 2.28 9.48
C LEU A 69 -4.38 2.43 10.95
N GLU A 70 -4.83 1.53 11.80
CA GLU A 70 -4.49 1.49 13.23
C GLU A 70 -3.31 0.55 13.51
N LYS A 71 -3.17 -0.52 12.71
CA LYS A 71 -2.09 -1.50 12.89
C LYS A 71 -1.51 -1.95 11.55
N LEU A 72 -0.20 -1.77 11.38
CA LEU A 72 0.56 -2.18 10.21
C LEU A 72 1.68 -3.14 10.62
N ASP A 73 1.67 -4.36 10.08
CA ASP A 73 2.71 -5.38 10.32
C ASP A 73 2.88 -5.73 11.80
N ASP A 74 1.75 -5.89 12.50
CA ASP A 74 1.67 -6.08 13.96
C ASP A 74 2.19 -4.89 14.78
N LYS A 75 2.63 -3.80 14.15
CA LYS A 75 3.01 -2.56 14.81
C LYS A 75 1.85 -1.58 14.79
N VAL A 76 1.46 -1.11 15.96
CA VAL A 76 0.50 -0.01 16.10
C VAL A 76 1.03 1.21 15.34
N VAL A 77 0.13 1.87 14.62
CA VAL A 77 0.42 3.08 13.86
C VAL A 77 -0.05 4.26 14.69
N SER A 78 0.87 5.16 15.01
CA SER A 78 0.51 6.41 15.67
C SER A 78 0.03 7.46 14.64
N PRO A 79 -0.91 8.35 14.99
CA PRO A 79 -1.31 9.44 14.11
C PRO A 79 -0.13 10.34 13.71
N GLU A 80 0.88 10.50 14.58
CA GLU A 80 2.12 11.22 14.26
C GLU A 80 2.93 10.53 13.14
N GLU A 81 2.99 9.19 13.12
CA GLU A 81 3.61 8.44 12.02
C GLU A 81 2.83 8.65 10.71
N VAL A 82 1.50 8.70 10.76
CA VAL A 82 0.66 8.97 9.58
C VAL A 82 0.91 10.39 9.06
N GLN A 83 1.01 11.39 9.94
CA GLN A 83 1.34 12.77 9.54
C GLN A 83 2.75 12.86 8.92
N THR A 84 3.70 12.15 9.52
CA THR A 84 5.06 12.04 8.98
C THR A 84 5.02 11.37 7.61
N ALA A 85 4.29 10.27 7.45
CA ALA A 85 4.05 9.60 6.17
C ALA A 85 3.40 10.51 5.14
N MET A 86 2.44 11.34 5.52
CA MET A 86 1.84 12.34 4.61
C MET A 86 2.84 13.38 4.13
N THR A 87 3.86 13.67 4.94
CA THR A 87 4.85 14.73 4.66
C THR A 87 6.07 14.21 3.89
N ILE A 88 6.63 13.07 4.32
CA ILE A 88 7.87 12.49 3.77
C ILE A 88 7.67 11.12 3.10
N GLY A 89 6.49 10.53 3.24
CA GLY A 89 6.16 9.25 2.64
C GLY A 89 6.05 9.35 1.13
N ARG A 90 6.42 8.26 0.47
CA ARG A 90 6.56 8.21 -0.98
C ARG A 90 5.20 8.10 -1.67
N PRO A 91 5.01 8.82 -2.80
CA PRO A 91 4.39 8.31 -4.00
C PRO A 91 3.94 6.87 -4.06
N LEU A 92 2.71 6.46 -3.75
CA LEU A 92 2.23 5.22 -4.34
C LEU A 92 1.37 5.61 -5.52
N ILE A 93 1.69 5.06 -6.69
CA ILE A 93 0.98 5.32 -7.94
C ILE A 93 0.13 4.09 -8.21
N HIS A 94 -1.14 4.29 -8.52
CA HIS A 94 -2.03 3.18 -8.81
C HIS A 94 -1.47 2.39 -10.02
N PRO A 95 -1.38 1.05 -9.96
CA PRO A 95 -0.83 0.23 -11.06
C PRO A 95 -1.52 0.49 -12.41
N LEU A 96 -2.83 0.79 -12.39
CA LEU A 96 -3.59 1.18 -13.58
C LEU A 96 -3.20 2.56 -14.16
N GLU A 97 -2.62 3.47 -13.38
CA GLU A 97 -2.13 4.78 -13.87
C GLU A 97 -0.73 4.70 -14.47
N ILE A 98 0.04 3.64 -14.16
CA ILE A 98 1.39 3.44 -14.69
C ILE A 98 1.35 3.18 -16.21
N ASP A 99 0.28 2.52 -16.70
CA ASP A 99 0.06 2.27 -18.13
C ASP A 99 -0.53 3.50 -18.86
N ALA A 100 -1.13 4.44 -18.11
CA ALA A 100 -1.79 5.62 -18.66
C ALA A 100 -0.88 6.86 -18.76
N SER A 101 0.38 6.77 -18.35
CA SER A 101 1.35 7.83 -18.59
C SER A 101 1.85 7.71 -20.04
N PRO A 102 1.46 8.59 -20.98
CA PRO A 102 2.25 8.74 -22.18
C PRO A 102 3.64 9.16 -21.70
N GLN A 103 4.63 8.41 -22.10
CA GLN A 103 6.04 8.72 -21.93
C GLN A 103 6.23 10.22 -22.20
N SER A 104 6.47 10.99 -21.14
CA SER A 104 6.98 12.36 -21.27
C SER A 104 8.43 12.22 -21.71
N ASP A 105 8.63 11.77 -22.94
CA ASP A 105 9.89 11.84 -23.63
C ASP A 105 10.26 13.32 -23.70
N VAL A 106 11.31 13.60 -22.94
CA VAL A 106 12.21 14.73 -23.12
C VAL A 106 12.58 14.79 -24.60
N VAL A 107 12.01 15.73 -25.35
CA VAL A 107 12.77 16.57 -26.28
C VAL A 107 11.99 17.84 -26.56
N SER A 108 12.44 18.95 -25.98
CA SER A 108 12.13 20.29 -26.50
C SER A 108 13.34 20.75 -27.31
N PRO A 109 13.14 21.45 -28.44
CA PRO A 109 14.16 21.77 -29.43
C PRO A 109 15.21 22.78 -28.97
#